data_AF-A0A1V4QU88-F1
#
_entry.id   AF-A0A1V4QU88-F1
#
_cell.length_a   1.000
_cell.length_b   1.000
_cell.length_c   1.000
_cell.angle_alpha   90.00
_cell.angle_beta   90.00
_cell.angle_gamma   90.00
#
_symmetry.space_group_name_H-M   'P 1'
#
loop_
_entity.id
_entity.type
_entity.pdbx_description
1 polymer ?
#
loop_
_entity_poly.entity_id
_entity_poly.type
_entity_poly.pdbx_seq_one_letter_code
_entity_poly.pdbx_strand_id
1 'polypeptide(L)' 'MSQQSEWDPRDWQDPPSIYRGAPFWSWNSHLDADRLCRQIEQMHAAGMGGFFMHSRYGLKTPYLSQEWFRCVSAC' A
#
# COMPACT_ATOMS: atom_id res chain seq x y z
N MET A 1 20.61 20.88 14.86
CA MET A 1 21.48 19.70 14.97
C MET A 1 20.87 18.59 14.14
N SER A 2 21.24 18.49 12.87
CA SER A 2 20.86 17.34 12.04
C SER A 2 21.71 16.16 12.51
N GLN A 3 21.09 15.17 13.16
CA GLN A 3 21.75 13.89 13.36
C GLN A 3 22.04 13.32 11.97
N GLN A 4 23.32 13.25 11.60
CA GLN A 4 23.74 12.44 10.47
C GLN A 4 23.44 11.01 10.85
N SER A 5 22.51 10.37 10.15
CA SER A 5 22.32 8.93 10.32
C SER A 5 23.64 8.28 9.89
N GLU A 6 24.28 7.55 10.80
CA GLU A 6 25.38 6.67 10.44
C GLU A 6 24.84 5.65 9.44
N TRP A 7 25.51 5.54 8.30
CA TRP A 7 25.19 4.56 7.28
C TRP A 7 25.55 3.16 7.78
N ASP A 8 24.60 2.23 7.76
CA ASP A 8 24.84 0.82 8.03
C ASP A 8 24.93 0.04 6.71
N PRO A 9 26.01 -0.72 6.44
CA PRO A 9 26.10 -1.60 5.28
C PRO A 9 24.90 -2.55 5.10
N ARG A 10 24.19 -2.90 6.18
CA ARG A 10 22.98 -3.73 6.16
C ARG A 10 21.80 -3.03 5.50
N ASP A 11 21.69 -1.70 5.63
CA ASP A 11 20.62 -0.92 5.01
C ASP A 11 20.71 -0.94 3.48
N TRP A 12 21.87 -1.29 2.91
CA TRP A 12 21.99 -1.51 1.46
C TRP A 12 21.45 -2.87 1.03
N GLN A 13 21.61 -3.90 1.85
CA GLN A 13 21.18 -5.27 1.53
C GLN A 13 19.68 -5.46 1.81
N ASP A 14 19.16 -4.86 2.87
CA ASP A 14 17.75 -4.89 3.26
C ASP A 14 17.29 -3.48 3.63
N PRO A 15 17.03 -2.61 2.63
CA PRO A 15 16.71 -1.21 2.89
C PRO A 15 15.39 -1.07 3.66
N PRO A 16 15.28 -0.10 4.59
CA PRO A 16 14.02 0.26 5.22
C PRO A 16 12.91 0.52 4.20
N SER A 17 11.65 0.29 4.60
CA SER A 17 10.46 0.43 3.72
C SER A 17 10.36 1.79 3.02
N ILE A 18 10.83 2.86 3.67
CA ILE A 18 10.83 4.23 3.12
C ILE A 18 11.66 4.38 1.83
N TYR A 19 12.58 3.44 1.56
CA TYR A 19 13.40 3.41 0.36
C TYR A 19 12.94 2.37 -0.66
N ARG A 20 11.85 1.63 -0.39
CA ARG A 20 11.30 0.62 -1.30
C ARG A 20 10.20 1.20 -2.19
N GLY A 21 9.87 0.50 -3.27
CA GLY A 21 8.82 0.91 -4.20
C GLY A 21 7.44 0.99 -3.55
N ALA A 22 6.64 1.98 -3.98
CA ALA A 22 5.24 2.13 -3.60
C ALA A 22 4.37 2.19 -4.88
N PRO A 23 3.86 1.06 -5.39
CA PRO A 23 3.13 1.02 -6.64
C PRO A 23 1.79 1.76 -6.56
N PHE A 24 1.32 2.23 -7.73
CA PHE A 24 -0.04 2.71 -7.90
C PHE A 24 -1.02 1.54 -7.86
N TRP A 25 -1.96 1.55 -6.91
CA TRP A 25 -2.96 0.51 -6.73
C TRP A 25 -4.34 1.03 -7.13
N SER A 26 -4.77 0.57 -8.32
CA SER A 26 -6.04 1.01 -8.91
C SER A 26 -7.23 0.26 -8.31
N TRP A 27 -8.11 0.98 -7.62
CA TRP A 27 -9.42 0.49 -7.20
C TRP A 27 -10.45 0.75 -8.31
N ASN A 28 -10.62 -0.23 -9.19
CA ASN A 28 -11.42 -0.14 -10.42
C ASN A 28 -12.39 -1.32 -10.59
N SER A 29 -12.79 -1.95 -9.49
CA SER A 29 -13.74 -3.07 -9.48
C SER A 29 -14.63 -2.99 -8.23
N HIS A 30 -15.33 -4.05 -7.89
CA HIS A 30 -15.93 -4.21 -6.57
C HIS A 30 -14.83 -4.38 -5.52
N LEU A 31 -14.99 -3.71 -4.38
CA LEU A 31 -14.05 -3.77 -3.26
C LEU A 31 -14.50 -4.87 -2.31
N ASP A 32 -13.53 -5.67 -1.87
CA ASP A 32 -13.72 -6.78 -0.93
C ASP A 32 -12.56 -6.73 0.06
N ALA A 33 -12.85 -6.48 1.34
CA ALA A 33 -11.83 -6.20 2.35
C ALA A 33 -10.79 -7.33 2.45
N ASP A 34 -11.22 -8.59 2.46
CA ASP A 34 -10.31 -9.72 2.58
C ASP A 34 -9.37 -9.83 1.36
N ARG A 35 -9.91 -9.57 0.15
CA ARG A 35 -9.10 -9.52 -1.06
C ARG A 35 -8.11 -8.36 -1.04
N LEU A 36 -8.52 -7.20 -0.56
CA LEU A 36 -7.66 -6.03 -0.45
C LEU A 36 -6.50 -6.30 0.52
N CYS A 37 -6.76 -6.87 1.69
CA CYS A 37 -5.72 -7.28 2.66
C CYS A 37 -4.76 -8.30 2.05
N ARG A 38 -5.27 -9.32 1.35
CA ARG A 38 -4.41 -10.30 0.63
C ARG A 38 -3.52 -9.63 -0.42
N GLN A 39 -4.01 -8.59 -1.11
CA GLN A 39 -3.18 -7.83 -2.06
C GLN A 39 -2.07 -7.05 -1.35
N ILE A 40 -2.34 -6.50 -0.17
CA ILE A 40 -1.33 -5.83 0.66
C ILE A 40 -0.26 -6.83 1.12
N GLU A 41 -0.65 -8.02 1.59
CA GLU A 41 0.27 -9.10 1.95
C GLU A 41 1.14 -9.52 0.76
N GLN A 42 0.55 -9.64 -0.43
CA GLN A 42 1.29 -9.95 -1.66
C GLN A 42 2.29 -8.85 -2.04
N MET A 43 1.90 -7.58 -1.92
CA MET A 43 2.81 -6.44 -2.15
C MET A 43 3.96 -6.44 -1.14
N HIS A 44 3.67 -6.71 0.14
CA HIS A 44 4.70 -6.82 1.18
C HIS A 44 5.67 -7.97 0.92
N ALA A 45 5.15 -9.16 0.59
CA ALA A 45 5.96 -10.33 0.24
C ALA A 45 6.82 -10.11 -1.01
N ALA A 46 6.35 -9.28 -1.95
CA ALA A 46 7.11 -8.85 -3.13
C ALA A 46 8.14 -7.75 -2.84
N GLY A 47 8.27 -7.29 -1.58
CA GLY A 47 9.26 -6.29 -1.16
C GLY A 47 8.83 -4.83 -1.37
N MET A 48 7.53 -4.56 -1.55
CA MET A 48 7.04 -3.17 -1.64
C MET A 48 7.04 -2.50 -0.27
N GLY A 49 7.43 -1.21 -0.24
CA GLY A 49 7.48 -0.40 0.98
C GLY A 49 6.16 0.24 1.37
N GLY A 50 5.21 0.25 0.44
CA GLY A 50 3.88 0.83 0.62
C GLY A 50 3.11 0.74 -0.69
N PHE A 51 2.08 1.57 -0.84
CA PHE A 51 1.27 1.66 -2.04
C PHE A 51 0.56 3.01 -2.09
N PHE A 52 0.18 3.45 -3.29
CA PHE A 52 -0.72 4.58 -3.48
C PHE A 52 -2.09 4.07 -3.93
N MET A 53 -3.00 3.96 -2.96
CA MET A 53 -4.36 3.49 -3.16
C MET A 53 -5.22 4.57 -3.84
N HIS A 54 -5.80 4.26 -5.00
CA HIS A 54 -6.55 5.25 -5.78
C HIS A 54 -7.80 4.68 -6.44
N SER A 55 -8.97 5.22 -6.07
CA SER A 55 -10.23 4.94 -6.76
C SER A 55 -10.19 5.43 -8.20
N ARG A 56 -10.53 4.58 -9.17
CA ARG A 56 -10.47 4.89 -10.60
C ARG A 56 -11.76 4.47 -11.31
N TYR A 57 -11.93 4.96 -12.53
CA TYR A 57 -12.98 4.50 -13.44
C TYR A 57 -13.06 2.97 -13.47
N GLY A 58 -14.28 2.43 -13.34
CA GLY A 58 -14.55 1.01 -13.21
C GLY A 58 -14.93 0.56 -11.79
N LEU A 59 -14.69 1.40 -10.77
CA LEU A 59 -15.11 1.13 -9.39
C LEU A 59 -16.60 0.77 -9.32
N LYS A 60 -16.91 -0.39 -8.73
CA LYS A 60 -18.28 -0.89 -8.59
C LYS A 60 -18.87 -0.62 -7.22
N THR A 61 -18.04 -0.61 -6.17
CA THR A 61 -18.45 -0.17 -4.84
C THR A 61 -18.72 1.34 -4.86
N PRO A 62 -19.89 1.83 -4.42
CA PRO A 62 -20.19 3.26 -4.49
C PRO A 62 -19.16 4.11 -3.76
N TYR A 63 -18.62 5.11 -4.46
CA TYR A 63 -17.55 5.96 -3.95
C TYR A 63 -17.99 6.72 -2.69
N LEU A 64 -17.12 6.77 -1.67
CA LEU A 64 -17.38 7.38 -0.35
C LEU A 64 -18.60 6.81 0.40
N SER A 65 -19.10 5.65 0.00
CA SER A 65 -20.11 4.95 0.79
C SER A 65 -19.54 4.36 2.07
N GLN A 66 -20.41 3.95 2.97
CA GLN A 66 -20.01 3.23 4.18
C GLN A 66 -19.21 1.96 3.84
N GLU A 67 -19.58 1.24 2.77
CA GLU A 67 -18.84 0.06 2.31
C GLU A 67 -17.44 0.41 1.82
N TRP A 68 -17.31 1.49 1.05
CA TRP A 68 -16.02 1.99 0.60
C TRP A 68 -15.11 2.35 1.78
N PHE A 69 -15.64 3.09 2.77
CA PHE A 69 -14.87 3.46 3.97
C PHE A 69 -14.51 2.24 4.82
N ARG A 70 -15.37 1.22 4.91
CA ARG A 70 -14.99 -0.06 5.55
C ARG A 70 -13.80 -0.70 4.86
N CYS A 71 -13.75 -0.69 3.53
CA CYS A 71 -12.61 -1.21 2.77
C CYS A 71 -11.34 -0.39 3.02
N VAL A 72 -11.44 0.94 3.09
CA VAL A 72 -10.31 1.82 3.43
C VAL A 72 -9.80 1.54 4.82
N SER A 73 -10.67 1.37 5.82
CA SER A 73 -10.25 1.07 7.21
C SER A 73 -9.63 -0.31 7.39
N ALA A 74 -9.88 -1.25 6.47
CA ALA A 74 -9.28 -2.58 6.51
C ALA A 74 -7.86 -2.62 5.91
N CYS A 75 -7.49 -1.61 5.12
CA CYS A 75 -6.19 -1.49 4.46
C CYS A 75 -5.19 -0.69 5.31
#